data_AF-A0A937BW18-F1
#
_entry.id   AF-A0A937BW18-F1
#
_cell.length_a   1.000
_cell.length_b   1.000
_cell.length_c   1.000
_cell.angle_alpha   90.00
_cell.angle_beta   90.00
_cell.angle_gamma   90.00
#
_symmetry.space_group_name_H-M   'P 1'
#
loop_
_entity.id
_entity.type
_entity.pdbx_description
1 polymer ?
#
loop_
_entity_poly.entity_id
_entity_poly.type
_entity_poly.pdbx_seq_one_letter_code
_entity_poly.pdbx_strand_id
1 'polypeptide(L)'
;MKNRILPALVLMFLITSCVSSKHQVSPTQKIAPAILQEDYRVFRGILEHYHPGIYWFTPKEKFDLYFDEGFSKLSDSLTETEFRNILQYVSNNIHCGHTAIQPSKKYNKYIDTARLNLFPLSLKVWPDSMAVIASLDRKDSVLRRGTVIKSINGISTHQFTDTFFHYVISDGNSINGKYQALSSRGSFGTLYKNVLGLPKTFDITYIDRSGNEKHTQLPVFTPIRDTSTVRPPREQTVPRNQPRENFVNAARNVQIDTTLSSAYMTLNTFAKGNKLRPFFNESFRTIKENNIQNLVIDVRANGGGDAGLSTMLTQFLIDKKFKLADSLYAVHRSGPYNRYIKKHLFYRLGMLFITHKAKDGNYHFGYFERHYFKPRKKNHFNGNIYIIIGGNSFSATTIFAKSLQHQKNVVIIGEETGGGSYGNNAWMIPDVVLPNTGVRFRLPLFRLVMDKNAVAEGRGIIPDIEVAPTAETIRKGIDPKSEKVKELILSKKK
;
A
#
# COMPACT_ATOMS: atom_id res chain seq x y z
N MET A 1 71.88 33.86 -48.15
CA MET A 1 71.64 32.40 -48.28
C MET A 1 71.17 31.85 -46.94
N LYS A 2 70.08 31.05 -46.97
CA LYS A 2 69.55 30.14 -45.95
C LYS A 2 68.75 30.73 -44.77
N ASN A 3 67.45 30.93 -45.05
CA ASN A 3 66.35 30.66 -44.11
C ASN A 3 66.39 29.22 -43.59
N ARG A 4 66.22 29.01 -42.28
CA ARG A 4 65.62 27.80 -41.64
C ARG A 4 65.10 28.21 -40.25
N ILE A 5 63.82 28.58 -40.12
CA ILE A 5 62.68 27.72 -39.73
C ILE A 5 62.99 26.91 -38.44
N LEU A 6 62.49 27.43 -37.31
CA LEU A 6 62.42 26.76 -36.02
C LEU A 6 61.14 25.90 -35.99
N PRO A 7 61.20 24.60 -35.64
CA PRO A 7 60.01 23.75 -35.66
C PRO A 7 59.16 23.96 -34.40
N ALA A 8 57.85 24.12 -34.61
CA ALA A 8 56.84 24.11 -33.57
C ALA A 8 56.70 22.71 -32.96
N LEU A 9 56.78 22.63 -31.64
CA LEU A 9 56.55 21.43 -30.84
C LEU A 9 55.03 21.14 -30.84
N VAL A 10 54.60 20.15 -31.64
CA VAL A 10 53.22 19.65 -31.63
C VAL A 10 53.08 18.70 -30.45
N LEU A 11 52.43 19.16 -29.39
CA LEU A 11 52.04 18.34 -28.23
C LEU A 11 50.80 17.53 -28.61
N MET A 12 51.00 16.25 -28.93
CA MET A 12 49.93 15.31 -29.28
C MET A 12 49.19 14.88 -28.00
N PHE A 13 48.06 15.55 -27.70
CA PHE A 13 47.15 15.11 -26.64
C PHE A 13 46.47 13.80 -27.06
N LEU A 14 46.93 12.68 -26.51
CA LEU A 14 46.20 11.41 -26.54
C LEU A 14 44.92 11.56 -25.69
N ILE A 15 43.80 11.87 -26.35
CA ILE A 15 42.48 11.80 -25.74
C ILE A 15 42.11 10.31 -25.60
N THR A 16 42.56 9.67 -24.52
CA THR A 16 41.99 8.40 -24.10
C THR A 16 40.58 8.67 -23.59
N SER A 17 39.60 8.55 -24.50
CA SER A 17 38.19 8.51 -24.14
C SER A 17 37.92 7.22 -23.38
N CYS A 18 38.14 7.25 -22.06
CA CYS A 18 37.49 6.29 -21.17
C CYS A 18 35.99 6.55 -21.25
N VAL A 19 35.32 5.87 -22.18
CA VAL A 19 33.88 5.68 -22.15
C VAL A 19 33.60 4.96 -20.83
N SER A 20 33.27 5.71 -19.79
CA SER A 20 32.71 5.15 -18.56
C SER A 20 31.42 4.44 -18.97
N SER A 21 31.49 3.13 -19.15
CA SER A 21 30.30 2.31 -19.25
C SER A 21 29.55 2.57 -17.94
N LYS A 22 28.45 3.32 -17.99
CA LYS A 22 27.51 3.39 -16.87
C LYS A 22 27.18 1.94 -16.53
N HIS A 23 27.71 1.41 -15.43
CA HIS A 23 27.48 0.03 -15.03
C HIS A 23 25.98 -0.24 -15.06
N GLN A 24 25.56 -0.97 -16.09
CA GLN A 24 24.18 -1.36 -16.28
C GLN A 24 23.91 -2.39 -15.22
N VAL A 25 23.15 -2.00 -14.19
CA VAL A 25 22.86 -2.88 -13.06
C VAL A 25 22.11 -4.09 -13.58
N SER A 26 22.69 -5.26 -13.40
CA SER A 26 22.02 -6.53 -13.70
C SER A 26 21.20 -6.95 -12.48
N PRO A 27 19.91 -7.30 -12.63
CA PRO A 27 19.12 -7.86 -11.53
C PRO A 27 19.64 -9.22 -11.05
N THR A 28 20.50 -9.87 -11.86
CA THR A 28 21.17 -11.14 -11.52
C THR A 28 22.54 -10.93 -10.87
N GLN A 29 22.97 -9.68 -10.67
CA GLN A 29 24.22 -9.41 -9.97
C GLN A 29 24.14 -9.93 -8.54
N LYS A 30 25.01 -10.89 -8.22
CA LYS A 30 25.15 -11.41 -6.86
C LYS A 30 26.01 -10.49 -6.00
N ILE A 31 25.66 -10.40 -4.73
CA ILE A 31 26.30 -9.59 -3.70
C ILE A 31 26.91 -10.55 -2.68
N ALA A 32 28.16 -10.32 -2.28
CA ALA A 32 28.89 -11.23 -1.40
C ALA A 32 28.21 -11.37 -0.02
N PRO A 33 28.28 -12.55 0.63
CA PRO A 33 27.66 -12.80 1.93
C PRO A 33 28.03 -11.77 3.00
N ALA A 34 29.32 -11.44 3.13
CA ALA A 34 29.80 -10.51 4.15
C ALA A 34 29.14 -9.11 4.05
N ILE A 35 28.91 -8.65 2.82
CA ILE A 35 28.23 -7.38 2.54
C ILE A 35 26.75 -7.43 2.97
N LEU A 36 26.08 -8.54 2.64
CA LEU A 36 24.67 -8.75 3.00
C LEU A 36 24.49 -8.86 4.51
N GLN A 37 25.41 -9.56 5.19
CA GLN A 37 25.42 -9.70 6.64
C GLN A 37 25.62 -8.36 7.36
N GLU A 38 26.48 -7.48 6.85
CA GLU A 38 26.64 -6.13 7.41
C GLU A 38 25.35 -5.31 7.30
N ASP A 39 24.75 -5.27 6.10
CA ASP A 39 23.47 -4.59 5.85
C ASP A 39 22.35 -5.17 6.73
N TYR A 40 22.34 -6.49 6.93
CA TYR A 40 21.37 -7.16 7.80
C TYR A 40 21.54 -6.78 9.27
N ARG A 41 22.77 -6.69 9.79
CA ARG A 41 23.02 -6.22 11.17
C ARG A 41 22.56 -4.77 11.36
N VAL A 42 22.76 -3.91 10.35
CA VAL A 42 22.24 -2.54 10.36
C VAL A 42 20.71 -2.53 10.33
N PHE A 43 20.09 -3.36 9.48
CA PHE A 43 18.64 -3.53 9.43
C PHE A 43 18.04 -3.94 10.77
N ARG A 44 18.56 -5.02 11.39
CA ARG A 44 18.14 -5.51 12.72
C ARG A 44 18.27 -4.42 13.77
N GLY A 45 19.46 -3.82 13.89
CA GLY A 45 19.71 -2.79 14.90
C GLY A 45 18.86 -1.52 14.75
N ILE A 46 18.52 -1.12 13.51
CA ILE A 46 17.59 -0.01 13.29
C ILE A 46 16.18 -0.35 13.77
N LEU A 47 15.69 -1.54 13.46
CA LEU A 47 14.37 -1.98 13.90
C LEU A 47 14.31 -2.08 15.44
N GLU A 48 15.29 -2.73 16.06
CA GLU A 48 15.43 -2.85 17.52
C GLU A 48 15.50 -1.48 18.22
N HIS A 49 16.21 -0.51 17.64
CA HIS A 49 16.40 0.80 18.26
C HIS A 49 15.23 1.77 18.03
N TYR A 50 14.60 1.80 16.85
CA TYR A 50 13.65 2.88 16.52
C TYR A 50 12.21 2.42 16.35
N HIS A 51 11.96 1.17 15.95
CA HIS A 51 10.61 0.78 15.55
C HIS A 51 9.75 0.48 16.80
N PRO A 52 8.64 1.20 17.01
CA PRO A 52 7.94 1.26 18.31
C PRO A 52 7.02 0.07 18.58
N GLY A 53 6.90 -0.85 17.63
CA GLY A 53 6.02 -2.00 17.73
C GLY A 53 6.62 -3.30 17.21
N ILE A 54 7.95 -3.48 17.21
CA ILE A 54 8.57 -4.74 16.74
C ILE A 54 8.12 -5.94 17.56
N TYR A 55 7.79 -5.73 18.84
CA TYR A 55 7.32 -6.76 19.75
C TYR A 55 5.84 -6.62 20.10
N TRP A 56 5.05 -5.91 19.29
CA TRP A 56 3.64 -5.66 19.60
C TRP A 56 2.80 -6.93 19.42
N PHE A 57 2.97 -7.64 18.31
CA PHE A 57 2.23 -8.88 18.01
C PHE A 57 3.09 -10.14 18.07
N THR A 58 4.41 -9.98 18.06
CA THR A 58 5.36 -11.10 18.13
C THR A 58 6.26 -10.91 19.35
N PRO A 59 6.25 -11.83 20.33
CA PRO A 59 7.14 -11.76 21.48
C PRO A 59 8.61 -11.67 21.07
N LYS A 60 9.45 -11.01 21.87
CA LYS A 60 10.85 -10.76 21.54
C LYS A 60 11.60 -12.05 21.24
N GLU A 61 11.44 -13.06 22.09
CA GLU A 61 12.11 -14.35 21.97
C GLU A 61 11.79 -15.01 20.62
N LYS A 62 10.52 -14.94 20.21
CA LYS A 62 10.09 -15.46 18.91
C LYS A 62 10.59 -14.60 17.74
N PHE A 63 10.62 -13.28 17.91
CA PHE A 63 11.08 -12.38 16.85
C PHE A 63 12.60 -12.48 16.63
N ASP A 64 13.37 -12.71 17.69
CA ASP A 64 14.81 -13.00 17.60
C ASP A 64 15.08 -14.26 16.77
N LEU A 65 14.25 -15.31 16.90
CA LEU A 65 14.36 -16.49 16.04
C LEU A 65 14.20 -16.17 14.56
N TYR A 66 13.26 -15.27 14.19
CA TYR A 66 13.11 -14.83 12.80
C TYR A 66 14.32 -14.01 12.34
N PHE A 67 14.91 -13.19 13.21
CA PHE A 67 16.16 -12.50 12.90
C PHE A 67 17.31 -13.47 12.65
N ASP A 68 17.44 -14.48 13.50
CA ASP A 68 18.54 -15.44 13.38
C ASP A 68 18.35 -16.36 12.16
N GLU A 69 17.11 -16.76 11.85
CA GLU A 69 16.76 -17.47 10.61
C GLU A 69 17.03 -16.61 9.36
N GLY A 70 16.71 -15.33 9.40
CA GLY A 70 17.01 -14.43 8.30
C GLY A 70 18.52 -14.25 8.08
N PHE A 71 19.29 -14.18 9.16
CA PHE A 71 20.75 -14.05 9.09
C PHE A 71 21.41 -15.34 8.59
N SER A 72 20.93 -16.51 9.02
CA SER A 72 21.50 -17.81 8.62
C SER A 72 21.36 -18.08 7.12
N LYS A 73 20.34 -17.51 6.46
CA LYS A 73 20.16 -17.54 5.00
C LYS A 73 21.19 -16.72 4.22
N LEU A 74 22.05 -15.94 4.89
CA LEU A 74 23.08 -15.11 4.28
C LEU A 74 24.45 -15.83 4.24
N SER A 75 24.45 -17.11 3.86
CA SER A 75 25.64 -17.96 3.79
C SER A 75 26.32 -17.98 2.41
N ASP A 76 25.57 -17.66 1.34
CA ASP A 76 26.09 -17.54 -0.04
C ASP A 76 25.73 -16.15 -0.62
N SER A 77 26.34 -15.84 -1.76
CA SER A 77 26.11 -14.65 -2.53
C SER A 77 24.68 -14.62 -3.12
N LEU A 78 23.96 -13.53 -2.86
CA LEU A 78 22.56 -13.34 -3.24
C LEU A 78 22.38 -12.13 -4.14
N THR A 79 21.38 -12.18 -5.00
CA THR A 79 20.87 -11.02 -5.73
C THR A 79 20.15 -10.06 -4.79
N GLU A 80 19.95 -8.81 -5.22
CA GLU A 80 19.16 -7.83 -4.45
C GLU A 80 17.73 -8.34 -4.19
N THR A 81 17.14 -9.09 -5.12
CA THR A 81 15.78 -9.64 -4.96
C THR A 81 15.73 -10.71 -3.89
N GLU A 82 16.68 -11.65 -3.87
CA GLU A 82 16.77 -12.69 -2.84
C GLU A 82 17.01 -12.07 -1.46
N PHE A 83 17.91 -11.08 -1.35
CA PHE A 83 18.14 -10.38 -0.10
C PHE A 83 16.88 -9.64 0.38
N ARG A 84 16.18 -8.93 -0.50
CA ARG A 84 14.91 -8.27 -0.15
C ARG A 84 13.84 -9.27 0.28
N ASN A 85 13.78 -10.47 -0.30
CA ASN A 85 12.83 -11.49 0.12
C ASN A 85 13.10 -11.95 1.55
N ILE A 86 14.38 -12.09 1.94
CA ILE A 86 14.77 -12.39 3.33
C ILE A 86 14.33 -11.25 4.26
N LEU A 87 14.62 -9.99 3.91
CA LEU A 87 14.20 -8.85 4.73
C LEU A 87 12.67 -8.76 4.86
N GLN A 88 11.92 -9.03 3.77
CA GLN A 88 10.45 -9.03 3.78
C GLN A 88 9.90 -10.12 4.68
N TYR A 89 10.47 -11.34 4.61
CA TYR A 89 10.10 -12.45 5.47
C TYR A 89 10.24 -12.07 6.95
N VAL A 90 11.38 -11.49 7.34
CA VAL A 90 11.64 -11.06 8.71
C VAL A 90 10.70 -9.91 9.11
N SER A 91 10.60 -8.86 8.29
CA SER A 91 9.78 -7.68 8.62
C SER A 91 8.29 -7.97 8.70
N ASN A 92 7.80 -8.97 7.95
CA ASN A 92 6.39 -9.36 7.98
C ASN A 92 5.96 -9.88 9.36
N ASN A 93 6.88 -10.51 10.10
CA ASN A 93 6.63 -10.98 11.47
C ASN A 93 6.55 -9.84 12.51
N ILE A 94 6.74 -8.58 12.10
CA ILE A 94 6.44 -7.41 12.96
C ILE A 94 4.93 -7.17 13.04
N HIS A 95 4.17 -7.61 12.02
CA HIS A 95 2.76 -7.28 11.84
C HIS A 95 2.53 -5.76 11.77
N CYS A 96 3.37 -5.08 11.00
CA CYS A 96 3.21 -3.65 10.68
C CYS A 96 3.17 -3.39 9.18
N GLY A 97 2.04 -2.87 8.70
CA GLY A 97 1.81 -2.51 7.30
C GLY A 97 2.54 -1.24 6.85
N HIS A 98 3.26 -0.56 7.75
CA HIS A 98 4.07 0.62 7.42
C HIS A 98 5.57 0.34 7.33
N THR A 99 6.01 -0.89 7.62
CA THR A 99 7.42 -1.32 7.57
C THR A 99 7.72 -2.08 6.28
N ALA A 100 7.49 -1.41 5.14
CA ALA A 100 7.66 -2.00 3.82
C ALA A 100 9.13 -1.98 3.35
N ILE A 101 9.65 -3.12 2.92
CA ILE A 101 10.93 -3.23 2.21
C ILE A 101 10.78 -2.69 0.80
N GLN A 102 11.80 -1.99 0.32
CA GLN A 102 11.82 -1.32 -0.97
C GLN A 102 13.13 -1.61 -1.72
N PRO A 103 13.10 -1.69 -3.05
CA PRO A 103 14.33 -1.84 -3.81
C PRO A 103 15.26 -0.64 -3.69
N SER A 104 16.53 -0.90 -3.99
CA SER A 104 17.52 0.15 -4.19
C SER A 104 17.06 1.09 -5.31
N LYS A 105 17.51 2.34 -5.26
CA LYS A 105 17.21 3.30 -6.34
C LYS A 105 17.73 2.81 -7.69
N LYS A 106 18.85 2.08 -7.68
CA LYS A 106 19.46 1.49 -8.87
C LYS A 106 18.56 0.41 -9.47
N TYR A 107 18.04 -0.49 -8.63
CA TYR A 107 17.12 -1.54 -9.06
C TYR A 107 15.77 -1.01 -9.55
N ASN A 108 15.22 0.02 -8.90
CA ASN A 108 14.01 0.71 -9.40
C ASN A 108 14.22 1.26 -10.81
N LYS A 109 15.33 1.98 -11.03
CA LYS A 109 15.66 2.53 -12.36
C LYS A 109 15.80 1.42 -13.41
N TYR A 110 16.34 0.27 -13.04
CA TYR A 110 16.39 -0.89 -13.91
C TYR A 110 14.97 -1.35 -14.30
N ILE A 111 14.09 -1.63 -13.32
CA ILE A 111 12.71 -2.08 -13.59
C ILE A 111 11.96 -1.09 -14.49
N ASP A 112 12.10 0.21 -14.25
CA ASP A 112 11.40 1.26 -15.02
C ASP A 112 11.75 1.23 -16.51
N THR A 113 12.94 0.74 -16.86
CA THR A 113 13.45 0.67 -18.24
C THR A 113 13.43 -0.73 -18.83
N ALA A 114 13.35 -1.75 -17.99
CA ALA A 114 13.49 -3.13 -18.41
C ALA A 114 12.18 -3.68 -18.99
N ARG A 115 12.28 -4.37 -20.11
CA ARG A 115 11.17 -5.13 -20.70
C ARG A 115 11.11 -6.49 -20.05
N LEU A 116 10.53 -6.53 -18.86
CA LEU A 116 10.45 -7.74 -18.07
C LEU A 116 9.25 -8.58 -18.52
N ASN A 117 9.46 -9.89 -18.54
CA ASN A 117 8.35 -10.84 -18.62
C ASN A 117 7.46 -10.68 -17.38
N LEU A 118 6.16 -10.72 -17.60
CA LEU A 118 5.14 -10.51 -16.59
C LEU A 118 4.25 -11.74 -16.47
N PHE A 119 3.82 -12.01 -15.24
CA PHE A 119 2.71 -12.91 -15.01
C PHE A 119 1.45 -12.36 -15.71
N PRO A 120 0.77 -13.18 -16.52
CA PRO A 120 -0.22 -12.69 -17.51
C PRO A 120 -1.59 -12.32 -16.92
N LEU A 121 -1.93 -12.72 -15.69
CA LEU A 121 -3.27 -12.50 -15.13
C LEU A 121 -3.28 -11.49 -13.96
N SER A 122 -4.35 -10.72 -13.88
CA SER A 122 -4.75 -9.99 -12.67
C SER A 122 -5.85 -10.79 -11.97
N LEU A 123 -5.70 -11.02 -10.67
CA LEU A 123 -6.53 -11.94 -9.90
C LEU A 123 -7.18 -11.22 -8.72
N LYS A 124 -8.39 -11.64 -8.33
CA LYS A 124 -8.92 -11.44 -6.97
C LYS A 124 -8.71 -12.75 -6.23
N VAL A 125 -8.11 -12.66 -5.04
CA VAL A 125 -7.73 -13.82 -4.23
C VAL A 125 -8.56 -13.80 -2.94
N TRP A 126 -9.08 -14.97 -2.57
CA TRP A 126 -9.80 -15.27 -1.33
C TRP A 126 -9.16 -16.50 -0.67
N PRO A 127 -9.59 -16.90 0.55
CA PRO A 127 -8.97 -18.02 1.26
C PRO A 127 -8.93 -19.34 0.50
N ASP A 128 -9.98 -19.67 -0.25
CA ASP A 128 -10.17 -20.98 -0.88
C ASP A 128 -10.10 -20.93 -2.43
N SER A 129 -10.14 -19.73 -3.00
CA SER A 129 -10.38 -19.53 -4.42
C SER A 129 -9.76 -18.23 -4.93
N MET A 130 -9.53 -18.16 -6.23
CA MET A 130 -9.14 -16.92 -6.90
C MET A 130 -9.92 -16.79 -8.21
N ALA A 131 -10.22 -15.56 -8.62
CA ALA A 131 -10.92 -15.28 -9.86
C ALA A 131 -10.15 -14.31 -10.74
N VAL A 132 -10.21 -14.53 -12.05
CA VAL A 132 -9.61 -13.63 -13.04
C VAL A 132 -10.35 -12.29 -13.04
N ILE A 133 -9.60 -11.20 -12.92
CA ILE A 133 -10.10 -9.82 -13.07
C ILE A 133 -9.81 -9.28 -14.46
N ALA A 134 -8.62 -9.60 -14.99
CA ALA A 134 -8.16 -9.22 -16.32
C ALA A 134 -7.02 -10.13 -16.78
N SER A 135 -6.86 -10.28 -18.09
CA SER A 135 -5.68 -10.88 -18.73
C SER A 135 -4.89 -9.80 -19.47
N LEU A 136 -3.56 -9.91 -19.45
CA LEU A 136 -2.67 -9.10 -20.28
C LEU A 136 -2.73 -9.53 -21.75
N ASP A 137 -3.08 -10.79 -22.03
CA ASP A 137 -3.45 -11.23 -23.36
C ASP A 137 -4.92 -10.87 -23.65
N ARG A 138 -5.11 -9.84 -24.48
CA ARG A 138 -6.45 -9.36 -24.85
C ARG A 138 -7.21 -10.32 -25.76
N LYS A 139 -6.53 -11.31 -26.35
CA LYS A 139 -7.13 -12.32 -27.24
C LYS A 139 -7.52 -13.60 -26.47
N ASP A 140 -7.18 -13.69 -25.19
CA ASP A 140 -7.55 -14.84 -24.37
C ASP A 140 -9.07 -14.96 -24.27
N SER A 141 -9.59 -16.03 -24.86
CA SER A 141 -11.03 -16.32 -24.89
C SER A 141 -11.45 -17.31 -23.81
N VAL A 142 -10.49 -17.92 -23.10
CA VAL A 142 -10.69 -18.97 -22.10
C VAL A 142 -10.74 -18.37 -20.70
N LEU A 143 -9.67 -17.67 -20.28
CA LEU A 143 -9.54 -17.12 -18.92
C LEU A 143 -10.13 -15.71 -18.85
N ARG A 144 -11.45 -15.64 -18.95
CA ARG A 144 -12.20 -14.37 -18.91
C ARG A 144 -12.44 -13.88 -17.48
N ARG A 145 -12.81 -12.61 -17.35
CA ARG A 145 -13.22 -12.00 -16.07
C ARG A 145 -14.28 -12.85 -15.35
N GLY A 146 -14.02 -13.19 -14.08
CA GLY A 146 -14.88 -14.04 -13.24
C GLY A 146 -14.67 -15.55 -13.41
N THR A 147 -13.67 -15.98 -14.19
CA THR A 147 -13.24 -17.39 -14.24
C THR A 147 -12.54 -17.75 -12.94
N VAL A 148 -12.96 -18.83 -12.28
CA VAL A 148 -12.36 -19.31 -11.03
C VAL A 148 -11.15 -20.18 -11.35
N ILE A 149 -10.00 -19.85 -10.77
CA ILE A 149 -8.78 -20.67 -10.86
C ILE A 149 -8.67 -21.51 -9.59
N LYS A 150 -8.38 -22.80 -9.79
CA LYS A 150 -8.15 -23.77 -8.71
C LYS A 150 -6.66 -23.92 -8.42
N SER A 151 -5.83 -23.99 -9.47
CA SER A 151 -4.38 -24.10 -9.33
C SER A 151 -3.63 -23.49 -10.52
N ILE A 152 -2.37 -23.13 -10.26
CA ILE A 152 -1.41 -22.65 -11.25
C ILE A 152 -0.14 -23.47 -11.05
N ASN A 153 0.31 -24.19 -12.07
CA ASN A 153 1.42 -25.14 -12.02
C ASN A 153 1.27 -26.17 -10.89
N GLY A 154 0.05 -26.67 -10.69
CA GLY A 154 -0.26 -27.64 -9.63
C GLY A 154 -0.34 -27.05 -8.20
N ILE A 155 -0.01 -25.77 -8.01
CA ILE A 155 -0.10 -25.10 -6.70
C ILE A 155 -1.52 -24.53 -6.54
N SER A 156 -2.21 -24.92 -5.47
CA SER A 156 -3.55 -24.43 -5.15
C SER A 156 -3.56 -23.00 -4.62
N THR A 157 -4.72 -22.33 -4.63
CA THR A 157 -4.91 -21.01 -4.00
C THR A 157 -4.41 -20.97 -2.56
N HIS A 158 -4.78 -21.98 -1.76
CA HIS A 158 -4.40 -22.05 -0.35
C HIS A 158 -2.88 -22.10 -0.17
N GLN A 159 -2.20 -22.94 -0.94
CA GLN A 159 -0.74 -23.05 -0.91
C GLN A 159 -0.04 -21.76 -1.36
N PHE A 160 -0.62 -21.03 -2.32
CA PHE A 160 -0.13 -19.70 -2.67
C PHE A 160 -0.29 -18.73 -1.50
N THR A 161 -1.44 -18.70 -0.83
CA THR A 161 -1.67 -17.78 0.28
C THR A 161 -0.79 -18.12 1.47
N ASP A 162 -0.60 -19.40 1.80
CA ASP A 162 0.32 -19.87 2.83
C ASP A 162 1.74 -19.34 2.57
N THR A 163 2.21 -19.48 1.33
CA THR A 163 3.57 -19.05 0.95
C THR A 163 3.69 -17.52 0.86
N PHE A 164 2.80 -16.86 0.12
CA PHE A 164 2.93 -15.45 -0.19
C PHE A 164 2.62 -14.55 1.01
N PHE A 165 1.81 -14.99 1.98
CA PHE A 165 1.53 -14.21 3.19
C PHE A 165 2.76 -13.98 4.06
N HIS A 166 3.84 -14.74 3.86
CA HIS A 166 5.14 -14.48 4.48
C HIS A 166 5.86 -13.24 3.92
N TYR A 167 5.45 -12.72 2.76
CA TYR A 167 6.09 -11.60 2.07
C TYR A 167 5.18 -10.37 1.92
N VAL A 168 3.94 -10.45 2.42
CA VAL A 168 2.96 -9.38 2.33
C VAL A 168 2.70 -8.78 3.71
N ILE A 169 3.10 -7.51 3.85
CA ILE A 169 2.89 -6.75 5.09
C ILE A 169 1.39 -6.59 5.43
N SER A 170 1.09 -6.56 6.72
CA SER A 170 -0.25 -6.30 7.28
C SER A 170 -0.12 -5.53 8.59
N ASP A 171 -1.15 -4.79 8.98
CA ASP A 171 -1.27 -4.28 10.36
C ASP A 171 -1.92 -5.34 11.24
N GLY A 172 -1.23 -5.74 12.31
CA GLY A 172 -1.71 -6.76 13.23
C GLY A 172 -1.90 -8.13 12.57
N ASN A 173 -2.85 -8.88 13.11
CA ASN A 173 -3.19 -10.25 12.69
C ASN A 173 -4.30 -10.30 11.63
N SER A 174 -4.72 -9.16 11.09
CA SER A 174 -5.72 -9.12 10.02
C SER A 174 -5.17 -9.73 8.72
N ILE A 175 -5.88 -10.70 8.17
CA ILE A 175 -5.50 -11.38 6.90
C ILE A 175 -6.17 -10.75 5.68
N ASN A 176 -7.27 -10.01 5.83
CA ASN A 176 -7.99 -9.45 4.68
C ASN A 176 -7.14 -8.45 3.89
N GLY A 177 -6.31 -7.66 4.59
CA GLY A 177 -5.32 -6.79 3.95
C GLY A 177 -4.34 -7.57 3.06
N LYS A 178 -3.94 -8.78 3.46
CA LYS A 178 -3.04 -9.64 2.66
C LYS A 178 -3.73 -10.19 1.42
N TYR A 179 -4.96 -10.67 1.54
CA TYR A 179 -5.77 -11.07 0.37
C TYR A 179 -5.96 -9.90 -0.60
N GLN A 180 -6.24 -8.70 -0.10
CA GLN A 180 -6.40 -7.52 -0.92
C GLN A 180 -5.08 -7.07 -1.57
N ALA A 181 -3.94 -7.21 -0.89
CA ALA A 181 -2.63 -6.93 -1.45
C ALA A 181 -2.29 -7.91 -2.59
N LEU A 182 -2.56 -9.22 -2.44
CA LEU A 182 -2.43 -10.20 -3.52
C LEU A 182 -3.37 -9.89 -4.69
N SER A 183 -4.57 -9.39 -4.39
CA SER A 183 -5.58 -9.01 -5.38
C SER A 183 -5.28 -7.71 -6.11
N SER A 184 -4.31 -6.93 -5.63
CA SER A 184 -3.93 -5.68 -6.25
C SER A 184 -3.17 -5.96 -7.55
N ARG A 185 -3.48 -5.18 -8.59
CA ARG A 185 -3.01 -5.43 -9.96
C ARG A 185 -1.48 -5.58 -10.00
N GLY A 186 -1.02 -6.75 -10.45
CA GLY A 186 0.40 -7.08 -10.61
C GLY A 186 1.12 -7.60 -9.35
N SER A 187 0.52 -7.49 -8.16
CA SER A 187 1.14 -7.93 -6.90
C SER A 187 1.34 -9.44 -6.86
N PHE A 188 0.30 -10.22 -7.13
CA PHE A 188 0.40 -11.69 -7.20
C PHE A 188 1.49 -12.13 -8.18
N GLY A 189 1.51 -11.56 -9.38
CA GLY A 189 2.50 -11.87 -10.40
C GLY A 189 3.93 -11.50 -10.01
N THR A 190 4.11 -10.40 -9.29
CA THR A 190 5.41 -9.97 -8.77
C THR A 190 5.91 -10.93 -7.70
N LEU A 191 5.04 -11.36 -6.78
CA LEU A 191 5.40 -12.35 -5.77
C LEU A 191 5.69 -13.70 -6.38
N TYR A 192 4.87 -14.16 -7.33
CA TYR A 192 5.13 -15.38 -8.09
C TYR A 192 6.54 -15.35 -8.70
N LYS A 193 6.87 -14.29 -9.44
CA LYS A 193 8.21 -14.12 -10.03
C LYS A 193 9.32 -14.15 -8.98
N ASN A 194 9.15 -13.42 -7.89
CA ASN A 194 10.22 -13.22 -6.90
C ASN A 194 10.42 -14.42 -5.98
N VAL A 195 9.38 -15.22 -5.72
CA VAL A 195 9.39 -16.33 -4.75
C VAL A 195 9.52 -17.68 -5.45
N LEU A 196 8.80 -17.88 -6.57
CA LEU A 196 8.75 -19.17 -7.27
C LEU A 196 9.53 -19.19 -8.59
N GLY A 197 9.92 -18.01 -9.10
CA GLY A 197 10.47 -17.87 -10.43
C GLY A 197 9.38 -17.87 -11.51
N LEU A 198 9.63 -17.16 -12.62
CA LEU A 198 8.65 -17.00 -13.69
C LEU A 198 8.91 -18.00 -14.82
N PRO A 199 8.06 -19.03 -15.03
CA PRO A 199 8.23 -19.98 -16.13
C PRO A 199 7.85 -19.34 -17.47
N LYS A 200 8.14 -20.04 -18.58
CA LYS A 200 7.73 -19.62 -19.93
C LYS A 200 6.23 -19.80 -20.17
N THR A 201 5.64 -20.81 -19.53
CA THR A 201 4.24 -21.18 -19.65
C THR A 201 3.69 -21.54 -18.27
N PHE A 202 2.41 -21.27 -18.05
CA PHE A 202 1.67 -21.62 -16.85
C PHE A 202 0.60 -22.67 -17.18
N ASP A 203 0.56 -23.75 -16.41
CA ASP A 203 -0.52 -24.73 -16.44
C ASP A 203 -1.62 -24.26 -15.47
N ILE A 204 -2.80 -23.95 -16.00
CA ILE A 204 -3.91 -23.38 -15.23
C ILE A 204 -5.04 -24.40 -15.15
N THR A 205 -5.42 -24.77 -13.93
CA THR A 205 -6.65 -25.52 -13.66
C THR A 205 -7.73 -24.54 -13.24
N TYR A 206 -8.86 -24.55 -13.94
CA TYR A 206 -9.94 -23.57 -13.75
C TYR A 206 -11.33 -24.20 -13.85
N ILE A 207 -12.34 -23.50 -13.34
CA ILE A 207 -13.74 -23.87 -13.46
C ILE A 207 -14.35 -23.12 -14.64
N ASP A 208 -14.87 -23.85 -15.63
CA ASP A 208 -15.53 -23.28 -16.80
C ASP A 208 -16.93 -22.73 -16.47
N ARG A 209 -17.63 -22.21 -17.48
CA ARG A 209 -18.97 -21.63 -17.30
C ARG A 209 -20.03 -22.66 -16.92
N SER A 210 -19.80 -23.93 -17.23
CA SER A 210 -20.70 -25.04 -16.91
C SER A 210 -20.40 -25.63 -15.54
N GLY A 211 -19.42 -25.10 -14.81
CA GLY A 211 -19.03 -25.60 -13.49
C GLY A 211 -18.05 -26.77 -13.52
N ASN A 212 -17.53 -27.14 -14.71
CA ASN A 212 -16.60 -28.25 -14.84
C ASN A 212 -15.15 -27.80 -14.70
N GLU A 213 -14.32 -28.66 -14.10
CA GLU A 213 -12.89 -28.44 -14.07
C GLU A 213 -12.28 -28.66 -15.47
N LYS A 214 -11.41 -27.74 -15.86
CA LYS A 214 -10.70 -27.73 -17.14
C LYS A 214 -9.25 -27.30 -16.93
N HIS A 215 -8.42 -27.66 -17.90
CA HIS A 215 -7.02 -27.28 -17.93
C HIS A 215 -6.73 -26.45 -19.19
N THR A 216 -5.85 -25.46 -19.04
CA THR A 216 -5.32 -24.69 -20.17
C THR A 216 -3.87 -24.28 -19.90
N GLN A 217 -3.16 -23.94 -20.95
CA GLN A 217 -1.81 -23.37 -20.87
C GLN A 217 -1.83 -21.90 -21.25
N LEU A 218 -1.12 -21.11 -20.47
CA LEU A 218 -1.02 -19.67 -20.66
C LEU A 218 0.45 -19.26 -20.76
N PRO A 219 0.91 -18.67 -21.88
CA PRO A 219 2.29 -18.22 -21.99
C PRO A 219 2.55 -17.02 -21.08
N VAL A 220 3.81 -16.85 -20.68
CA VAL A 220 4.26 -15.64 -19.99
C VAL A 220 4.09 -14.42 -20.88
N PHE A 221 3.62 -13.32 -20.30
CA PHE A 221 3.44 -12.10 -21.08
C PHE A 221 4.78 -11.40 -21.31
N THR A 222 5.18 -11.29 -22.58
CA THR A 222 6.37 -10.54 -23.00
C THR A 222 5.92 -9.26 -23.70
N PRO A 223 6.25 -8.06 -23.16
CA PRO A 223 5.89 -6.80 -23.83
C PRO A 223 6.51 -6.71 -25.23
N ILE A 224 5.67 -6.64 -26.27
CA ILE A 224 6.12 -6.48 -27.66
C ILE A 224 6.75 -5.09 -27.83
N ARG A 225 7.84 -5.00 -28.61
CA ARG A 225 8.39 -3.71 -29.04
C ARG A 225 7.33 -3.04 -29.91
N ASP A 226 6.87 -1.85 -29.53
CA ASP A 226 6.14 -1.02 -30.49
C ASP A 226 7.12 -0.67 -31.62
N THR A 227 7.00 -1.38 -32.74
CA THR A 227 7.79 -1.19 -33.96
C THR A 227 7.10 -0.27 -34.94
N SER A 228 5.97 0.34 -34.57
CA SER A 228 5.34 1.33 -35.42
C SER A 228 6.26 2.56 -35.53
N THR A 229 6.70 2.86 -36.75
CA THR A 229 7.32 4.16 -37.13
C THR A 229 6.29 5.28 -37.17
N VAL A 230 5.01 4.93 -36.94
CA VAL A 230 3.96 5.89 -36.60
C VAL A 230 4.43 6.53 -35.30
N ARG A 231 4.99 7.73 -35.41
CA ARG A 231 5.05 8.66 -34.28
C ARG A 231 3.69 8.54 -33.62
N PRO A 232 3.58 8.18 -32.32
CA PRO A 232 2.28 8.23 -31.65
C PRO A 232 1.69 9.59 -32.04
N PRO A 233 0.46 9.65 -32.59
CA PRO A 233 -0.11 10.90 -33.08
C PRO A 233 0.15 11.90 -31.97
N ARG A 234 1.02 12.89 -32.25
CA ARG A 234 1.63 13.79 -31.27
C ARG A 234 0.55 14.03 -30.25
N GLU A 235 0.65 13.41 -29.06
CA GLU A 235 -0.47 13.36 -28.10
C GLU A 235 -1.06 14.74 -28.17
N GLN A 236 -2.29 14.88 -28.72
CA GLN A 236 -2.92 16.19 -28.84
C GLN A 236 -2.72 16.75 -27.47
N THR A 237 -1.91 17.81 -27.35
CA THR A 237 -1.35 18.21 -26.07
C THR A 237 -2.54 18.45 -25.19
N VAL A 238 -2.88 17.45 -24.39
CA VAL A 238 -4.06 17.45 -23.54
C VAL A 238 -3.78 18.68 -22.68
N PRO A 239 -4.64 19.71 -22.70
CA PRO A 239 -4.32 20.99 -22.09
C PRO A 239 -3.66 20.72 -20.75
N ARG A 240 -2.47 21.29 -20.50
CA ARG A 240 -1.57 20.94 -19.38
C ARG A 240 -2.25 20.90 -18.00
N ASN A 241 -3.47 21.44 -17.90
CA ASN A 241 -4.36 21.45 -16.75
C ASN A 241 -5.29 20.21 -16.60
N GLN A 242 -5.69 19.54 -17.69
CA GLN A 242 -6.59 18.37 -17.65
C GLN A 242 -6.02 17.10 -17.01
N PRO A 243 -4.72 16.75 -17.18
CA PRO A 243 -4.15 15.58 -16.48
C PRO A 243 -4.32 15.72 -14.97
N ARG A 244 -4.08 16.91 -14.43
CA ARG A 244 -4.13 17.17 -12.99
C ARG A 244 -5.55 17.10 -12.43
N GLU A 245 -6.56 17.52 -13.18
CA GLU A 245 -7.96 17.38 -12.76
C GLU A 245 -8.44 15.93 -12.79
N ASN A 246 -8.08 15.16 -13.82
CA ASN A 246 -8.41 13.74 -13.88
C ASN A 246 -7.76 12.94 -12.74
N PHE A 247 -6.49 13.23 -12.39
CA PHE A 247 -5.84 12.63 -11.23
C PHE A 247 -6.53 13.03 -9.91
N VAL A 248 -6.93 14.29 -9.77
CA VAL A 248 -7.64 14.76 -8.57
C VAL A 248 -9.03 14.13 -8.47
N ASN A 249 -9.79 14.05 -9.57
CA ASN A 249 -11.12 13.43 -9.59
C ASN A 249 -11.06 11.91 -9.37
N ALA A 250 -9.99 11.24 -9.82
CA ALA A 250 -9.72 9.85 -9.48
C ALA A 250 -9.40 9.65 -7.99
N ALA A 251 -8.86 10.67 -7.31
CA ALA A 251 -8.61 10.63 -5.87
C ALA A 251 -9.87 10.91 -5.04
N ARG A 252 -10.77 11.77 -5.54
CA ARG A 252 -11.93 12.28 -4.79
C ARG A 252 -13.05 12.78 -5.70
N ASN A 253 -14.27 12.30 -5.46
CA ASN A 253 -15.47 12.73 -6.18
C ASN A 253 -16.71 12.69 -5.29
N VAL A 254 -17.72 13.50 -5.59
CA VAL A 254 -19.05 13.41 -4.98
C VAL A 254 -20.10 13.49 -6.07
N GLN A 255 -21.04 12.55 -6.08
CA GLN A 255 -22.19 12.54 -6.98
C GLN A 255 -23.47 12.75 -6.16
N ILE A 256 -24.40 13.53 -6.69
CA ILE A 256 -25.67 13.85 -6.03
C ILE A 256 -26.80 13.20 -6.82
N ASP A 257 -27.67 12.48 -6.12
CA ASP A 257 -28.94 11.95 -6.60
C ASP A 257 -30.06 12.60 -5.77
N THR A 258 -30.76 13.56 -6.37
CA THR A 258 -31.86 14.27 -5.71
C THR A 258 -33.12 13.41 -5.59
N THR A 259 -33.32 12.43 -6.48
CA THR A 259 -34.47 11.51 -6.47
C THR A 259 -34.44 10.57 -5.26
N LEU A 260 -33.24 10.12 -4.88
CA LEU A 260 -33.01 9.31 -3.68
C LEU A 260 -32.60 10.16 -2.46
N SER A 261 -32.56 11.49 -2.59
CA SER A 261 -31.98 12.40 -1.59
C SER A 261 -30.65 11.87 -1.05
N SER A 262 -29.79 11.44 -1.97
CA SER A 262 -28.57 10.67 -1.69
C SER A 262 -27.34 11.31 -2.31
N ALA A 263 -26.21 11.22 -1.63
CA ALA A 263 -24.91 11.61 -2.16
C ALA A 263 -23.92 10.44 -2.09
N TYR A 264 -23.13 10.23 -3.14
CA TYR A 264 -22.08 9.21 -3.19
C TYR A 264 -20.71 9.87 -3.28
N MET A 265 -19.97 9.87 -2.17
CA MET A 265 -18.61 10.39 -2.06
C MET A 265 -17.60 9.26 -2.23
N THR A 266 -16.84 9.27 -3.32
CA THR A 266 -15.65 8.41 -3.48
C THR A 266 -14.43 9.14 -2.96
N LEU A 267 -13.68 8.51 -2.05
CA LEU A 267 -12.46 9.09 -1.50
C LEU A 267 -11.37 8.03 -1.43
N ASN A 268 -10.46 8.04 -2.41
CA ASN A 268 -9.42 7.01 -2.59
C ASN A 268 -8.11 7.31 -1.85
N THR A 269 -7.99 8.46 -1.18
CA THR A 269 -6.81 8.79 -0.37
C THR A 269 -7.09 9.93 0.61
N PHE A 270 -6.36 9.95 1.73
CA PHE A 270 -6.21 11.12 2.61
C PHE A 270 -4.88 11.86 2.39
N ALA A 271 -4.11 11.54 1.34
CA ALA A 271 -2.82 12.17 1.11
C ALA A 271 -2.96 13.67 0.78
N LYS A 272 -2.00 14.47 1.29
CA LYS A 272 -1.86 15.89 0.91
C LYS A 272 -1.63 16.02 -0.60
N GLY A 273 -2.05 17.15 -1.16
CA GLY A 273 -1.93 17.44 -2.61
C GLY A 273 -3.19 17.19 -3.43
N ASN A 274 -4.17 16.45 -2.90
CA ASN A 274 -5.43 16.13 -3.59
C ASN A 274 -6.57 17.15 -3.37
N LYS A 275 -6.25 18.36 -2.91
CA LYS A 275 -7.23 19.44 -2.63
C LYS A 275 -8.41 18.98 -1.74
N LEU A 276 -8.17 18.13 -0.74
CA LEU A 276 -9.24 17.53 0.07
C LEU A 276 -9.96 18.53 0.99
N ARG A 277 -9.27 19.52 1.56
CA ARG A 277 -9.90 20.55 2.41
C ARG A 277 -11.00 21.34 1.68
N PRO A 278 -10.72 21.98 0.52
CA PRO A 278 -11.77 22.67 -0.22
C PRO A 278 -12.83 21.69 -0.73
N PHE A 279 -12.44 20.48 -1.16
CA PHE A 279 -13.41 19.47 -1.57
C PHE A 279 -14.40 19.10 -0.47
N PHE A 280 -13.96 18.85 0.77
CA PHE A 280 -14.86 18.55 1.88
C PHE A 280 -15.80 19.73 2.15
N ASN A 281 -15.26 20.95 2.27
CA ASN A 281 -16.09 22.13 2.50
C ASN A 281 -17.16 22.31 1.42
N GLU A 282 -16.79 22.12 0.15
CA GLU A 282 -17.71 22.24 -0.99
C GLU A 282 -18.74 21.12 -1.00
N SER A 283 -18.30 19.87 -0.85
CA SER A 283 -19.19 18.70 -0.87
C SER A 283 -20.27 18.81 0.22
N PHE A 284 -19.88 19.14 1.46
CA PHE A 284 -20.84 19.29 2.55
C PHE A 284 -21.73 20.53 2.41
N ARG A 285 -21.28 21.57 1.71
CA ARG A 285 -22.15 22.69 1.31
C ARG A 285 -23.20 22.21 0.30
N THR A 286 -22.79 21.56 -0.79
CA THR A 286 -23.68 21.04 -1.83
C THR A 286 -24.67 20.02 -1.27
N ILE A 287 -24.22 19.11 -0.41
CA ILE A 287 -25.06 18.12 0.30
C ILE A 287 -26.16 18.82 1.10
N LYS A 288 -25.82 19.90 1.81
CA LYS A 288 -26.78 20.69 2.58
C LYS A 288 -27.75 21.43 1.66
N GLU A 289 -27.26 22.10 0.63
CA GLU A 289 -28.08 22.87 -0.32
C GLU A 289 -29.09 22.01 -1.08
N ASN A 290 -28.74 20.74 -1.35
CA ASN A 290 -29.63 19.78 -2.01
C ASN A 290 -30.49 18.95 -1.04
N ASN A 291 -30.52 19.28 0.26
CA ASN A 291 -31.30 18.59 1.28
C ASN A 291 -31.11 17.06 1.29
N ILE A 292 -29.86 16.62 1.13
CA ILE A 292 -29.52 15.20 1.09
C ILE A 292 -29.75 14.56 2.45
N GLN A 293 -30.36 13.38 2.45
CA GLN A 293 -30.69 12.59 3.64
C GLN A 293 -29.81 11.35 3.81
N ASN A 294 -29.21 10.85 2.73
CA ASN A 294 -28.34 9.68 2.74
C ASN A 294 -26.96 10.04 2.15
N LEU A 295 -25.89 9.77 2.88
CA LEU A 295 -24.52 9.98 2.41
C LEU A 295 -23.76 8.67 2.40
N VAL A 296 -23.35 8.24 1.21
CA VAL A 296 -22.45 7.11 1.01
C VAL A 296 -21.02 7.65 0.91
N ILE A 297 -20.11 7.08 1.70
CA ILE A 297 -18.69 7.45 1.70
C ILE A 297 -17.89 6.19 1.39
N ASP A 298 -17.40 6.10 0.16
CA ASP A 298 -16.61 4.98 -0.32
C ASP A 298 -15.12 5.22 -0.10
N VAL A 299 -14.56 4.50 0.87
CA VAL A 299 -13.15 4.52 1.24
C VAL A 299 -12.51 3.13 1.07
N ARG A 300 -13.14 2.22 0.31
CA ARG A 300 -12.68 0.83 0.17
C ARG A 300 -11.29 0.72 -0.47
N ALA A 301 -10.91 1.69 -1.29
CA ALA A 301 -9.61 1.78 -1.96
C ALA A 301 -8.63 2.76 -1.27
N ASN A 302 -9.00 3.31 -0.10
CA ASN A 302 -8.26 4.38 0.54
C ASN A 302 -7.19 3.88 1.52
N GLY A 303 -5.95 3.85 1.06
CA GLY A 303 -4.78 3.47 1.87
C GLY A 303 -4.39 4.43 3.00
N GLY A 304 -5.16 5.50 3.22
CA GLY A 304 -4.91 6.50 4.25
C GLY A 304 -4.17 7.73 3.73
N GLY A 305 -3.40 8.37 4.61
CA GLY A 305 -2.69 9.62 4.31
C GLY A 305 -2.57 10.51 5.54
N ASP A 306 -2.98 11.77 5.42
CA ASP A 306 -2.90 12.75 6.51
C ASP A 306 -4.02 12.54 7.53
N ALA A 307 -3.63 12.27 8.77
CA ALA A 307 -4.56 12.09 9.87
C ALA A 307 -5.43 13.33 10.13
N GLY A 308 -4.92 14.54 9.90
CA GLY A 308 -5.68 15.79 10.01
C GLY A 308 -6.80 15.91 8.97
N LEU A 309 -6.59 15.43 7.74
CA LEU A 309 -7.63 15.38 6.71
C LEU A 309 -8.70 14.34 7.04
N SER A 310 -8.32 13.17 7.57
CA SER A 310 -9.29 12.18 8.05
C SER A 310 -10.11 12.69 9.24
N THR A 311 -9.45 13.43 10.16
CA THR A 311 -10.10 14.10 11.29
C THR A 311 -11.09 15.14 10.79
N MET A 312 -10.69 15.97 9.81
CA MET A 312 -11.56 17.00 9.25
C MET A 312 -12.84 16.42 8.63
N LEU A 313 -12.74 15.31 7.89
CA LEU A 313 -13.91 14.60 7.36
C LEU A 313 -14.78 14.05 8.50
N THR A 314 -14.17 13.42 9.51
CA THR A 314 -14.88 12.92 10.71
C THR A 314 -15.70 14.02 11.38
N GLN A 315 -15.14 15.24 11.51
CA GLN A 315 -15.84 16.35 12.15
C GLN A 315 -17.10 16.82 11.40
N PHE A 316 -17.25 16.53 10.11
CA PHE A 316 -18.49 16.83 9.37
C PHE A 316 -19.63 15.84 9.66
N LEU A 317 -19.33 14.71 10.31
CA LEU A 317 -20.20 13.54 10.39
C LEU A 317 -20.47 13.07 11.82
N ILE A 318 -19.51 13.26 12.71
CA ILE A 318 -19.59 12.73 14.08
C ILE A 318 -20.50 13.58 14.96
N ASP A 319 -21.25 12.94 15.87
CA ASP A 319 -22.22 13.63 16.74
C ASP A 319 -21.64 14.03 18.09
N LYS A 320 -20.54 13.37 18.50
CA LYS A 320 -19.88 13.59 19.80
C LYS A 320 -18.43 13.99 19.64
N LYS A 321 -17.87 14.56 20.70
CA LYS A 321 -16.43 14.82 20.76
C LYS A 321 -15.67 13.50 20.74
N PHE A 322 -14.50 13.49 20.09
CA PHE A 322 -13.67 12.29 19.96
C PHE A 322 -12.19 12.66 20.07
N LYS A 323 -11.36 11.68 20.44
CA LYS A 323 -9.90 11.78 20.38
C LYS A 323 -9.39 10.95 19.21
N LEU A 324 -8.20 11.31 18.73
CA LEU A 324 -7.55 10.55 17.66
C LEU A 324 -6.79 9.34 18.22
N ALA A 325 -6.23 9.47 19.41
CA ALA A 325 -5.40 8.47 20.05
C ALA A 325 -5.65 8.43 21.56
N ASP A 326 -5.61 7.24 22.14
CA ASP A 326 -5.39 7.07 23.58
C ASP A 326 -3.90 7.11 23.92
N SER A 327 -3.05 6.65 23.00
CA SER A 327 -1.60 6.78 23.10
C SER A 327 -0.95 6.98 21.74
N LEU A 328 0.05 7.86 21.67
CA LEU A 328 0.85 8.10 20.48
C LEU A 328 2.29 8.42 20.89
N TYR A 329 3.21 7.48 20.75
CA TYR A 329 4.58 7.63 21.25
C TYR A 329 5.64 7.08 20.32
N ALA A 330 6.86 7.61 20.46
CA ALA A 330 8.09 7.08 19.88
C ALA A 330 9.01 6.54 20.99
N VAL A 331 9.77 5.47 20.72
CA VAL A 331 10.70 4.88 21.70
C VAL A 331 11.96 5.74 21.81
N HIS A 332 12.52 6.16 20.67
CA HIS A 332 13.72 6.99 20.61
C HIS A 332 13.59 8.13 19.60
N ARG A 333 14.13 9.31 19.94
CA ARG A 333 14.24 10.46 19.03
C ARG A 333 15.47 10.41 18.12
N SER A 334 16.50 9.69 18.55
CA SER A 334 17.81 9.60 17.91
C SER A 334 18.57 8.37 18.40
N GLY A 335 19.66 8.03 17.72
CA GLY A 335 20.44 6.84 18.03
C GLY A 335 21.63 6.63 17.08
N PRO A 336 22.34 5.50 17.22
CA PRO A 336 23.58 5.23 16.48
C PRO A 336 23.37 5.07 14.97
N TYR A 337 22.15 4.77 14.52
CA TYR A 337 21.84 4.52 13.11
C TYR A 337 21.30 5.74 12.35
N ASN A 338 21.31 6.93 12.95
CA ASN A 338 20.80 8.18 12.33
C ASN A 338 21.32 8.41 10.91
N ARG A 339 22.58 8.04 10.62
CA ARG A 339 23.22 8.23 9.30
C ARG A 339 22.52 7.49 8.16
N TYR A 340 21.80 6.41 8.45
CA TYR A 340 21.07 5.61 7.46
C TYR A 340 19.62 6.07 7.25
N ILE A 341 19.11 6.93 8.12
CA ILE A 341 17.73 7.43 8.10
C ILE A 341 17.69 8.72 7.27
N LYS A 342 16.91 8.72 6.18
CA LYS A 342 16.77 9.93 5.36
C LYS A 342 16.07 11.03 6.13
N LYS A 343 16.59 12.25 5.99
CA LYS A 343 16.07 13.46 6.68
C LYS A 343 16.00 13.30 8.21
N HIS A 344 16.89 12.51 8.81
CA HIS A 344 16.86 12.25 10.26
C HIS A 344 16.87 13.55 11.10
N LEU A 345 17.62 14.59 10.71
CA LEU A 345 17.63 15.88 11.42
C LEU A 345 16.24 16.53 11.44
N PHE A 346 15.51 16.49 10.32
CA PHE A 346 14.15 17.01 10.23
C PHE A 346 13.21 16.25 11.18
N TYR A 347 13.26 14.91 11.18
CA TYR A 347 12.44 14.10 12.09
C TYR A 347 12.82 14.31 13.56
N ARG A 348 14.12 14.38 13.87
CA ARG A 348 14.63 14.64 15.23
C ARG A 348 14.15 15.99 15.76
N LEU A 349 14.30 17.06 14.97
CA LEU A 349 13.82 18.39 15.34
C LEU A 349 12.30 18.40 15.49
N GLY A 350 11.57 17.81 14.54
CA GLY A 350 10.10 17.68 14.64
C GLY A 350 9.66 16.97 15.91
N MET A 351 10.27 15.83 16.25
CA MET A 351 10.00 15.09 17.47
C MET A 351 10.33 15.91 18.73
N LEU A 352 11.39 16.72 18.73
CA LEU A 352 11.74 17.58 19.87
C LEU A 352 10.62 18.57 20.20
N PHE A 353 9.94 19.12 19.20
CA PHE A 353 8.87 20.10 19.39
C PHE A 353 7.50 19.49 19.71
N ILE A 354 7.21 18.30 19.18
CA ILE A 354 5.85 17.72 19.29
C ILE A 354 5.73 16.65 20.39
N THR A 355 6.84 16.15 20.93
CA THR A 355 6.82 15.10 21.95
C THR A 355 7.43 15.54 23.27
N HIS A 356 7.08 14.84 24.35
CA HIS A 356 7.71 14.97 25.67
C HIS A 356 8.02 13.58 26.21
N LYS A 357 9.14 13.43 26.94
CA LYS A 357 9.47 12.16 27.59
C LYS A 357 8.51 11.92 28.77
N ALA A 358 7.85 10.78 28.80
CA ALA A 358 6.93 10.40 29.87
C ALA A 358 7.58 9.44 30.88
N LYS A 359 6.84 9.07 31.92
CA LYS A 359 7.32 8.22 33.03
C LYS A 359 7.66 6.79 32.60
N ASP A 360 7.04 6.31 31.51
CA ASP A 360 7.33 5.00 30.90
C ASP A 360 8.61 5.00 30.07
N GLY A 361 9.31 6.15 29.98
CA GLY A 361 10.54 6.31 29.22
C GLY A 361 10.34 6.69 27.75
N ASN A 362 9.12 6.61 27.23
CA ASN A 362 8.80 6.90 25.83
C ASN A 362 8.60 8.40 25.57
N TYR A 363 8.62 8.79 24.31
CA TYR A 363 8.39 10.16 23.85
C TYR A 363 6.98 10.32 23.27
N HIS A 364 6.07 10.85 24.08
CA HIS A 364 4.65 10.96 23.76
C HIS A 364 4.32 12.23 22.99
N PHE A 365 3.55 12.10 21.91
CA PHE A 365 2.87 13.21 21.26
C PHE A 365 1.56 13.53 21.97
N GLY A 366 1.69 14.14 23.15
CA GLY A 366 0.58 14.34 24.07
C GLY A 366 -0.59 15.20 23.58
N TYR A 367 -0.43 15.98 22.50
CA TYR A 367 -1.55 16.73 21.91
C TYR A 367 -2.66 15.79 21.46
N PHE A 368 -2.36 14.76 20.65
CA PHE A 368 -3.39 13.86 20.14
C PHE A 368 -3.97 12.92 21.19
N GLU A 369 -3.23 12.69 22.29
CA GLU A 369 -3.67 11.87 23.42
C GLU A 369 -4.69 12.60 24.32
N ARG A 370 -4.63 13.94 24.36
CA ARG A 370 -5.45 14.78 25.25
C ARG A 370 -6.50 15.62 24.51
N HIS A 371 -6.28 15.92 23.24
CA HIS A 371 -7.15 16.84 22.50
C HIS A 371 -8.41 16.14 21.99
N TYR A 372 -9.56 16.70 22.36
CA TYR A 372 -10.86 16.29 21.85
C TYR A 372 -11.29 17.17 20.67
N PHE A 373 -11.38 16.56 19.49
CA PHE A 373 -12.00 17.15 18.33
C PHE A 373 -13.52 17.20 18.52
N LYS A 374 -14.15 18.24 17.97
CA LYS A 374 -15.59 18.49 18.10
C LYS A 374 -16.30 18.37 16.74
N PRO A 375 -17.58 17.98 16.72
CA PRO A 375 -18.43 18.12 15.53
C PRO A 375 -18.36 19.54 14.97
N ARG A 376 -18.39 19.67 13.64
CA ARG A 376 -18.55 20.98 12.98
C ARG A 376 -19.95 21.50 13.24
N LYS A 377 -20.09 22.82 13.39
CA LYS A 377 -21.40 23.49 13.44
C LYS A 377 -21.93 23.81 12.03
N LYS A 378 -21.03 24.24 11.15
CA LYS A 378 -21.36 24.61 9.76
C LYS A 378 -21.32 23.37 8.87
N ASN A 379 -22.41 23.15 8.13
CA ASN A 379 -22.56 22.07 7.14
C ASN A 379 -22.31 20.66 7.69
N HIS A 380 -22.59 20.45 8.98
CA HIS A 380 -22.56 19.11 9.56
C HIS A 380 -23.74 18.28 9.02
N PHE A 381 -23.47 17.03 8.71
CA PHE A 381 -24.42 16.11 8.11
C PHE A 381 -25.02 15.20 9.18
N ASN A 382 -26.33 15.31 9.37
CA ASN A 382 -27.09 14.59 10.40
C ASN A 382 -27.93 13.44 9.82
N GLY A 383 -27.88 13.22 8.50
CA GLY A 383 -28.65 12.17 7.82
C GLY A 383 -28.09 10.76 8.06
N ASN A 384 -28.56 9.79 7.26
CA ASN A 384 -28.02 8.42 7.28
C ASN A 384 -26.66 8.38 6.58
N ILE A 385 -25.68 7.75 7.21
CA ILE A 385 -24.31 7.64 6.69
C ILE A 385 -24.00 6.16 6.42
N TYR A 386 -23.54 5.86 5.22
CA TYR A 386 -23.09 4.53 4.81
C TYR A 386 -21.61 4.62 4.45
N ILE A 387 -20.75 3.90 5.18
CA ILE A 387 -19.30 3.92 4.93
C ILE A 387 -18.92 2.59 4.27
N ILE A 388 -18.41 2.65 3.04
CA ILE A 388 -17.95 1.45 2.35
C ILE A 388 -16.45 1.26 2.61
N ILE A 389 -16.10 0.12 3.19
CA ILE A 389 -14.72 -0.27 3.53
C ILE A 389 -14.28 -1.53 2.79
N GLY A 390 -12.97 -1.76 2.77
CA GLY A 390 -12.37 -3.00 2.26
C GLY A 390 -10.92 -3.17 2.69
N GLY A 391 -10.25 -4.21 2.19
CA GLY A 391 -8.88 -4.53 2.60
C GLY A 391 -7.84 -3.44 2.28
N ASN A 392 -8.13 -2.49 1.39
CA ASN A 392 -7.27 -1.33 1.11
C ASN A 392 -7.57 -0.14 2.01
N SER A 393 -8.67 -0.14 2.77
CA SER A 393 -8.94 0.84 3.81
C SER A 393 -7.89 0.70 4.92
N PHE A 394 -6.96 1.64 4.98
CA PHE A 394 -5.75 1.50 5.79
C PHE A 394 -5.34 2.82 6.47
N SER A 395 -4.58 2.75 7.57
CA SER A 395 -3.99 3.91 8.25
C SER A 395 -5.04 4.97 8.66
N ALA A 396 -4.92 6.21 8.19
CA ALA A 396 -5.87 7.30 8.49
C ALA A 396 -7.33 6.97 8.15
N THR A 397 -7.57 6.09 7.16
CA THR A 397 -8.91 5.60 6.84
C THR A 397 -9.50 4.77 7.98
N THR A 398 -8.67 3.95 8.63
CA THR A 398 -9.09 3.15 9.79
C THR A 398 -9.43 4.05 10.98
N ILE A 399 -8.67 5.13 11.20
CA ILE A 399 -8.99 6.15 12.22
C ILE A 399 -10.36 6.79 11.94
N PHE A 400 -10.61 7.16 10.68
CA PHE A 400 -11.90 7.71 10.24
C PHE A 400 -13.07 6.75 10.48
N ALA A 401 -12.95 5.50 10.00
CA ALA A 401 -13.99 4.49 10.15
C ALA A 401 -14.23 4.15 11.64
N LYS A 402 -13.16 3.97 12.42
CA LYS A 402 -13.25 3.68 13.87
C LYS A 402 -13.96 4.79 14.64
N SER A 403 -13.70 6.05 14.29
CA SER A 403 -14.30 7.21 14.98
C SER A 403 -15.82 7.28 14.81
N LEU A 404 -16.34 6.79 13.68
CA LEU A 404 -17.77 6.78 13.36
C LEU A 404 -18.44 5.43 13.67
N GLN A 405 -17.66 4.40 13.98
CA GLN A 405 -18.17 3.09 14.35
C GLN A 405 -19.09 3.19 15.57
N HIS A 406 -20.21 2.47 15.52
CA HIS A 406 -21.26 2.46 16.55
C HIS A 406 -22.04 3.78 16.73
N GLN A 407 -21.84 4.78 15.88
CA GLN A 407 -22.74 5.95 15.85
C GLN A 407 -24.09 5.55 15.26
N LYS A 408 -25.21 5.99 15.88
CA LYS A 408 -26.57 5.50 15.59
C LYS A 408 -27.01 5.65 14.13
N ASN A 409 -26.57 6.71 13.44
CA ASN A 409 -26.91 6.99 12.04
C ASN A 409 -25.83 6.52 11.03
N VAL A 410 -24.84 5.75 11.47
CA VAL A 410 -23.75 5.23 10.63
C VAL A 410 -23.88 3.73 10.46
N VAL A 411 -23.72 3.24 9.23
CA VAL A 411 -23.58 1.81 8.91
C VAL A 411 -22.32 1.59 8.08
N ILE A 412 -21.41 0.76 8.56
CA ILE A 412 -20.18 0.38 7.89
C ILE A 412 -20.40 -0.93 7.11
N ILE A 413 -20.09 -0.94 5.82
CA ILE A 413 -20.43 -2.02 4.90
C ILE A 413 -19.18 -2.43 4.10
N GLY A 414 -18.96 -3.72 3.91
CA GLY A 414 -17.94 -4.22 2.99
C GLY A 414 -17.08 -5.36 3.54
N GLU A 415 -15.77 -5.25 3.42
CA GLU A 415 -14.82 -6.25 3.93
C GLU A 415 -14.00 -5.62 5.07
N GLU A 416 -13.47 -6.44 5.99
CA GLU A 416 -12.58 -5.99 7.08
C GLU A 416 -11.47 -5.06 6.57
N THR A 417 -11.18 -3.97 7.29
CA THR A 417 -10.10 -3.06 6.87
C THR A 417 -8.72 -3.72 6.93
N GLY A 418 -7.82 -3.36 6.00
CA GLY A 418 -6.44 -3.82 6.09
C GLY A 418 -5.63 -3.16 7.21
N GLY A 419 -6.06 -1.97 7.67
CA GLY A 419 -5.45 -1.28 8.81
C GLY A 419 -6.05 -1.76 10.12
N GLY A 420 -5.22 -1.86 11.17
CA GLY A 420 -5.61 -2.40 12.47
C GLY A 420 -6.60 -1.52 13.23
N SER A 421 -7.63 -2.11 13.83
CA SER A 421 -8.69 -1.42 14.59
C SER A 421 -8.25 -0.93 15.98
N TYR A 422 -7.26 -1.62 16.58
CA TYR A 422 -6.68 -1.26 17.87
C TYR A 422 -5.68 -0.11 17.73
N GLY A 423 -4.89 -0.13 16.65
CA GLY A 423 -3.79 0.81 16.44
C GLY A 423 -2.87 0.40 15.29
N ASN A 424 -1.82 1.18 15.07
CA ASN A 424 -0.79 0.92 14.05
C ASN A 424 0.55 1.59 14.44
N ASN A 425 1.62 1.28 13.71
CA ASN A 425 2.88 2.01 13.82
C ASN A 425 3.04 2.94 12.61
N ALA A 426 2.98 4.26 12.77
CA ALA A 426 2.96 5.20 11.65
C ALA A 426 3.48 6.63 12.01
N TRP A 427 2.72 7.66 11.60
CA TRP A 427 2.90 9.12 11.80
C TRP A 427 4.13 9.76 11.15
N MET A 428 5.33 9.29 11.49
CA MET A 428 6.60 9.70 10.91
C MET A 428 7.29 8.46 10.36
N ILE A 429 7.33 8.35 9.03
CA ILE A 429 7.80 7.14 8.35
C ILE A 429 8.94 7.52 7.39
N PRO A 430 10.15 7.82 7.89
CA PRO A 430 11.33 7.97 7.05
C PRO A 430 11.59 6.73 6.18
N ASP A 431 12.28 6.96 5.07
CA ASP A 431 12.98 5.88 4.38
C ASP A 431 14.35 5.68 5.03
N VAL A 432 14.73 4.43 5.23
CA VAL A 432 16.08 3.99 5.57
C VAL A 432 16.78 3.51 4.30
N VAL A 433 18.10 3.71 4.22
CA VAL A 433 18.94 3.17 3.14
C VAL A 433 20.05 2.33 3.78
N LEU A 434 20.10 1.05 3.44
CA LEU A 434 21.17 0.16 3.89
C LEU A 434 22.50 0.53 3.21
N PRO A 435 23.62 0.51 3.95
CA PRO A 435 24.87 1.13 3.51
C PRO A 435 25.44 0.55 2.21
N ASN A 436 25.39 -0.77 2.05
CA ASN A 436 26.13 -1.42 0.98
C ASN A 436 25.25 -1.78 -0.22
N THR A 437 24.14 -2.48 0.01
CA THR A 437 23.21 -2.89 -1.05
C THR A 437 22.39 -1.72 -1.59
N GLY A 438 22.21 -0.67 -0.78
CA GLY A 438 21.31 0.44 -1.09
C GLY A 438 19.83 0.05 -1.05
N VAL A 439 19.50 -1.18 -0.62
CA VAL A 439 18.13 -1.60 -0.32
C VAL A 439 17.55 -0.68 0.75
N ARG A 440 16.24 -0.46 0.67
CA ARG A 440 15.56 0.53 1.51
C ARG A 440 14.43 -0.11 2.27
N PHE A 441 14.00 0.53 3.33
CA PHE A 441 12.74 0.19 3.98
C PHE A 441 12.11 1.40 4.63
N ARG A 442 10.80 1.33 4.84
CA ARG A 442 10.01 2.35 5.54
C ARG A 442 10.11 2.07 7.05
N LEU A 443 10.40 3.10 7.84
CA LEU A 443 10.57 2.96 9.29
C LEU A 443 9.54 3.84 10.01
N PRO A 444 8.40 3.30 10.48
CA PRO A 444 7.51 4.07 11.34
C PRO A 444 8.17 4.34 12.69
N LEU A 445 8.11 5.58 13.13
CA LEU A 445 8.72 6.02 14.40
C LEU A 445 7.72 6.13 15.56
N PHE A 446 6.42 6.10 15.28
CA PHE A 446 5.39 6.22 16.31
C PHE A 446 4.46 5.01 16.36
N ARG A 447 4.12 4.58 17.58
CA ARG A 447 3.03 3.66 17.85
C ARG A 447 1.80 4.45 18.24
N LEU A 448 0.70 4.22 17.52
CA LEU A 448 -0.61 4.80 17.74
C LEU A 448 -1.54 3.72 18.30
N VAL A 449 -2.11 3.96 19.47
CA VAL A 449 -3.23 3.19 20.02
C VAL A 449 -4.48 4.07 19.94
N MET A 450 -5.50 3.61 19.20
CA MET A 450 -6.73 4.37 18.98
C MET A 450 -7.69 4.26 20.16
N ASP A 451 -7.85 3.05 20.70
CA ASP A 451 -8.69 2.76 21.86
C ASP A 451 -8.02 1.68 22.69
N LYS A 452 -7.57 2.03 23.90
CA LYS A 452 -6.86 1.10 24.79
C LYS A 452 -7.75 -0.01 25.35
N ASN A 453 -9.07 0.16 25.31
CA ASN A 453 -10.05 -0.81 25.80
C ASN A 453 -10.55 -1.73 24.68
N ALA A 454 -10.20 -1.45 23.42
CA ALA A 454 -10.54 -2.33 22.31
C ALA A 454 -9.71 -3.61 22.37
N VAL A 455 -10.28 -4.69 21.83
CA VAL A 455 -9.65 -6.01 21.81
C VAL A 455 -8.35 -5.96 20.98
N ALA A 456 -7.24 -6.31 21.61
CA ALA A 456 -5.90 -6.27 21.01
C ALA A 456 -5.58 -7.50 20.12
N GLU A 457 -6.60 -8.16 19.56
CA GLU A 457 -6.44 -9.32 18.65
C GLU A 457 -5.66 -8.98 17.37
N GLY A 458 -5.52 -7.69 17.06
CA GLY A 458 -4.81 -7.23 15.86
C GLY A 458 -5.65 -7.30 14.59
N ARG A 459 -6.97 -7.38 14.71
CA ARG A 459 -7.91 -7.34 13.57
C ARG A 459 -8.14 -5.92 13.07
N GLY A 460 -8.58 -5.81 11.83
CA GLY A 460 -9.10 -4.57 11.26
C GLY A 460 -10.48 -4.21 11.81
N ILE A 461 -11.07 -3.14 11.27
CA ILE A 461 -12.45 -2.78 11.55
C ILE A 461 -13.35 -3.78 10.83
N ILE A 462 -14.12 -4.52 11.61
CA ILE A 462 -15.17 -5.40 11.10
C ILE A 462 -16.37 -4.52 10.70
N PRO A 463 -16.89 -4.64 9.47
CA PRO A 463 -18.08 -3.89 9.06
C PRO A 463 -19.31 -4.33 9.85
N ASP A 464 -20.29 -3.45 9.97
CA ASP A 464 -21.61 -3.81 10.53
C ASP A 464 -22.34 -4.79 9.60
N ILE A 465 -22.11 -4.68 8.28
CA ILE A 465 -22.62 -5.61 7.26
C ILE A 465 -21.48 -6.06 6.36
N GLU A 466 -21.11 -7.34 6.48
CA GLU A 466 -20.07 -7.94 5.64
C GLU A 466 -20.60 -8.23 4.22
N VAL A 467 -19.87 -7.74 3.21
CA VAL A 467 -20.20 -7.86 1.79
C VAL A 467 -18.91 -8.03 0.98
N ALA A 468 -18.58 -9.27 0.65
CA ALA A 468 -17.45 -9.62 -0.21
C ALA A 468 -17.89 -9.79 -1.69
N PRO A 469 -17.01 -9.51 -2.67
CA PRO A 469 -17.26 -9.90 -4.06
C PRO A 469 -17.18 -11.42 -4.22
N THR A 470 -17.97 -11.96 -5.15
CA THR A 470 -17.91 -13.35 -5.59
C THR A 470 -17.42 -13.44 -7.03
N ALA A 471 -17.04 -14.63 -7.48
CA ALA A 471 -16.72 -14.86 -8.90
C ALA A 471 -17.88 -14.43 -9.82
N GLU A 472 -19.12 -14.64 -9.38
CA GLU A 472 -20.32 -14.27 -10.13
C GLU A 472 -20.55 -12.76 -10.19
N THR A 473 -20.38 -12.03 -9.08
CA THR A 473 -20.49 -10.56 -9.12
C THR A 473 -19.40 -9.96 -10.00
N ILE A 474 -18.18 -10.51 -9.96
CA ILE A 474 -17.06 -10.10 -10.83
C ILE A 474 -17.40 -10.35 -12.31
N ARG A 475 -17.95 -11.52 -12.62
CA ARG A 475 -18.37 -11.93 -13.97
C ARG A 475 -19.44 -11.00 -14.54
N LYS A 476 -20.43 -10.65 -13.72
CA LYS A 476 -21.54 -9.75 -14.09
C LYS A 476 -21.16 -8.26 -14.05
N GLY A 477 -19.99 -7.90 -13.54
CA GLY A 477 -19.59 -6.50 -13.36
C GLY A 477 -20.39 -5.77 -12.27
N ILE A 478 -20.96 -6.52 -11.33
CA ILE A 478 -21.76 -6.00 -10.21
C ILE A 478 -20.83 -5.64 -9.06
N ASP A 479 -21.04 -4.47 -8.46
CA ASP A 479 -20.44 -4.10 -7.18
C ASP A 479 -21.41 -4.40 -6.03
N PRO A 480 -21.22 -5.53 -5.31
CA PRO A 480 -22.17 -5.96 -4.29
C PRO A 480 -22.23 -5.00 -3.09
N LYS A 481 -21.15 -4.27 -2.78
CA LYS A 481 -21.16 -3.31 -1.66
C LYS A 481 -22.07 -2.12 -1.98
N SER A 482 -21.99 -1.61 -3.21
CA SER A 482 -22.84 -0.52 -3.68
C SER A 482 -24.30 -0.94 -3.81
N GLU A 483 -24.57 -2.16 -4.31
CA GLU A 483 -25.93 -2.70 -4.35
C GLU A 483 -26.53 -2.87 -2.95
N LYS A 484 -25.74 -3.32 -1.97
CA LYS A 484 -26.22 -3.42 -0.59
C LYS A 484 -26.58 -2.07 0.01
N VAL A 485 -25.77 -1.04 -0.24
CA VAL A 485 -26.09 0.34 0.19
C VAL A 485 -27.40 0.83 -0.45
N LYS A 486 -27.57 0.59 -1.75
CA LYS A 486 -28.78 0.96 -2.48
C LYS A 486 -30.02 0.26 -1.91
N GLU A 487 -29.93 -1.03 -1.61
CA GLU A 487 -30.99 -1.81 -0.95
C GLU A 487 -31.40 -1.17 0.39
N LEU A 488 -30.43 -0.81 1.23
CA LEU A 488 -30.67 -0.18 2.54
C LEU A 488 -31.36 1.18 2.40
N ILE A 489 -30.91 2.02 1.45
CA ILE A 489 -31.53 3.32 1.17
C ILE A 489 -32.99 3.15 0.73
N LEU A 490 -33.26 2.21 -0.18
CA LEU A 490 -34.62 1.97 -0.68
C LEU A 490 -35.54 1.36 0.38
N SER A 491 -35.01 0.51 1.27
CA SER A 491 -35.80 -0.11 2.34
C SER A 491 -36.35 0.88 3.36
N LYS A 492 -35.65 2.01 3.58
CA LYS A 492 -36.07 3.08 4.51
C LYS A 492 -37.11 4.05 3.92
N LYS A 493 -37.39 3.96 2.62
CA LYS A 493 -38.36 4.80 1.92
C LYS A 493 -39.76 4.17 1.89
N LYS A 494 -39.85 2.87 2.15
CA LYS A 494 -41.11 2.16 2.41
C LYS A 494 -41.48 2.37 3.87
#